data_AF-A0A2E5W4M2-F1
#
_entry.id   AF-A0A2E5W4M2-F1
#
_cell.length_a   1.000
_cell.length_b   1.000
_cell.length_c   1.000
_cell.angle_alpha   90.00
_cell.angle_beta   90.00
_cell.angle_gamma   90.00
#
_symmetry.space_group_name_H-M   'P 1'
#
loop_
_entity.id
_entity.type
_entity.pdbx_description
1 polymer ?
#
loop_
_entity_poly.entity_id
_entity_poly.type
_entity_poly.pdbx_seq_one_letter_code
_entity_poly.pdbx_strand_id
1 'polypeptide(L)'
;MNYNEWAARFPEAAASLENDVIVATDSHLSTTPGDSEAARQQDIRISIASQGGFAWRNNVGATKAKEPCQCPACGFRFTLERQPIRYGVANESAQLNERMKSSDLILAIPRLITPEMVGTTIAQFGSVETKRRGWQFSGKDQEAGQMAWLSLVAKIGGFARFASEPFEL
;
A
#
# COMPACT_ATOMS: atom_id res chain seq x y z
N MET A 1 5.09 -26.01 15.34
CA MET A 1 3.63 -26.11 15.39
C MET A 1 3.05 -25.05 14.48
N ASN A 2 2.79 -25.42 13.22
CA ASN A 2 2.08 -24.58 12.24
C ASN A 2 0.55 -24.72 12.42
N TYR A 3 -0.24 -23.94 11.67
CA TYR A 3 -1.71 -23.98 11.77
C TYR A 3 -2.27 -25.38 11.55
N ASN A 4 -1.76 -26.12 10.56
CA ASN A 4 -2.24 -27.48 10.26
C ASN A 4 -1.94 -28.46 11.41
N GLU A 5 -0.75 -28.36 12.00
CA GLU A 5 -0.34 -29.15 13.17
C GLU A 5 -1.12 -28.78 14.44
N TRP A 6 -1.49 -27.51 14.59
CA TRP A 6 -2.33 -27.03 15.70
C TRP A 6 -3.80 -27.41 15.51
N ALA A 7 -4.35 -27.24 14.31
CA ALA A 7 -5.74 -27.54 13.96
C ALA A 7 -6.02 -29.04 14.04
N ALA A 8 -5.08 -29.89 13.62
CA ALA A 8 -5.17 -31.33 13.80
C ALA A 8 -5.21 -31.74 15.28
N ARG A 9 -4.61 -30.92 16.17
CA ARG A 9 -4.59 -31.15 17.61
C ARG A 9 -5.83 -30.59 18.32
N PHE A 10 -6.44 -29.54 17.78
CA PHE A 10 -7.60 -28.84 18.35
C PHE A 10 -8.71 -28.63 17.30
N PRO A 11 -9.35 -29.71 16.81
CA PRO A 11 -10.26 -29.65 15.67
C PRO A 11 -11.53 -28.83 15.95
N GLU A 12 -12.06 -28.86 17.18
CA GLU A 12 -13.25 -28.07 17.54
C GLU A 12 -12.94 -26.57 17.61
N ALA A 13 -11.75 -26.19 18.11
CA ALA A 13 -11.33 -24.79 18.15
C ALA A 13 -11.00 -24.25 16.74
N ALA A 14 -10.43 -25.08 15.87
CA ALA A 14 -10.22 -24.76 14.46
C ALA A 14 -11.57 -24.57 13.73
N ALA A 15 -12.54 -25.46 13.94
CA ALA A 15 -13.87 -25.35 13.36
C ALA A 15 -14.65 -24.12 13.87
N SER A 16 -14.52 -23.76 15.15
CA SER A 16 -15.08 -22.50 15.67
C SER A 16 -14.43 -21.29 15.02
N LEU A 17 -13.09 -21.27 14.95
CA LEU A 17 -12.35 -20.17 14.32
C LEU A 17 -12.70 -20.02 12.83
N GLU A 18 -12.83 -21.12 12.10
CA GLU A 18 -13.25 -21.13 10.70
C GLU A 18 -14.69 -20.61 10.55
N ASN A 19 -15.61 -21.01 11.42
CA ASN A 19 -16.97 -20.48 11.41
C ASN A 19 -17.07 -19.01 11.84
N ASP A 20 -16.26 -18.57 12.82
CA ASP A 20 -16.33 -17.22 13.38
C ASP A 20 -15.52 -16.19 12.55
N VAL A 21 -14.48 -16.62 11.84
CA VAL A 21 -13.57 -15.73 11.07
C VAL A 21 -13.79 -15.82 9.57
N ILE A 22 -14.17 -16.99 9.01
CA ILE A 22 -14.27 -17.20 7.55
C ILE A 22 -15.70 -16.97 7.04
N VAL A 23 -16.74 -17.08 7.88
CA VAL A 23 -18.14 -16.80 7.48
C VAL A 23 -18.53 -15.33 7.69
N ALA A 24 -17.76 -14.55 8.45
CA ALA A 24 -17.99 -13.12 8.65
C ALA A 24 -17.42 -12.21 7.54
N THR A 25 -16.95 -12.76 6.42
CA THR A 25 -16.35 -12.01 5.30
C THR A 25 -17.23 -11.91 4.05
N ASP A 26 -18.54 -12.17 4.16
CA ASP A 26 -19.49 -11.81 3.10
C ASP A 26 -20.52 -10.80 3.62
N SER A 27 -20.21 -9.52 3.47
CA SER A 27 -21.19 -8.54 3.00
C SER A 27 -20.56 -7.17 2.75
N HIS A 28 -20.77 -6.67 1.52
CA HIS A 28 -20.54 -5.30 1.04
C HIS A 28 -19.21 -4.97 0.37
N LEU A 29 -18.94 -5.60 -0.77
CA LEU A 29 -18.19 -4.96 -1.86
C LEU A 29 -18.99 -5.03 -3.17
N SER A 30 -20.13 -4.34 -3.20
CA SER A 30 -20.70 -3.88 -4.47
C SER A 30 -20.22 -2.46 -4.74
N THR A 31 -19.08 -2.33 -5.42
CA THR A 31 -18.78 -1.11 -6.15
C THR A 31 -18.87 -1.45 -7.62
N THR A 32 -19.86 -0.87 -8.28
CA THR A 32 -20.02 -0.82 -9.74
C THR A 32 -18.64 -0.66 -10.40
N PRO A 33 -18.28 -1.46 -11.42
CA PRO A 33 -16.98 -1.34 -12.08
C PRO A 33 -16.94 -0.01 -12.86
N GLY A 34 -16.46 1.04 -12.22
CA GLY A 34 -15.93 2.21 -12.90
C GLY A 34 -14.43 2.02 -13.09
N ASP A 35 -13.90 2.38 -14.26
CA ASP A 35 -12.47 2.40 -14.65
C ASP A 35 -11.58 3.34 -13.80
N SER A 36 -12.00 3.65 -12.57
CA SER A 36 -11.27 4.51 -11.65
C SER A 36 -10.00 3.82 -11.12
N GLU A 37 -8.96 4.61 -10.91
CA GLU A 37 -7.69 4.16 -10.31
C GLU A 37 -7.90 3.54 -8.92
N ALA A 38 -8.87 4.03 -8.15
CA ALA A 38 -9.24 3.47 -6.85
C ALA A 38 -9.81 2.05 -6.95
N ALA A 39 -10.63 1.77 -7.97
CA ALA A 39 -11.14 0.42 -8.21
C ALA A 39 -9.99 -0.53 -8.61
N ARG A 40 -9.08 -0.08 -9.48
CA ARG A 40 -7.86 -0.84 -9.84
C ARG A 40 -6.97 -1.13 -8.64
N GLN A 41 -6.81 -0.15 -7.75
CA GLN A 41 -6.04 -0.34 -6.53
C GLN A 41 -6.65 -1.44 -5.67
N GLN A 42 -7.97 -1.53 -5.61
CA GLN A 42 -8.66 -2.59 -4.86
C GLN A 42 -8.48 -3.97 -5.54
N ASP A 43 -8.61 -4.07 -6.86
CA ASP A 43 -8.39 -5.30 -7.62
C ASP A 43 -6.97 -5.84 -7.39
N ILE A 44 -5.96 -4.96 -7.44
CA ILE A 44 -4.55 -5.31 -7.17
C ILE A 44 -4.38 -5.82 -5.73
N ARG A 45 -5.04 -5.19 -4.74
CA ARG A 45 -4.95 -5.63 -3.34
C ARG A 45 -5.56 -7.01 -3.14
N ILE A 46 -6.70 -7.29 -3.78
CA ILE A 46 -7.34 -8.61 -3.74
C ILE A 46 -6.41 -9.65 -4.37
N SER A 47 -5.80 -9.33 -5.52
CA SER A 47 -4.82 -10.20 -6.19
C SER A 47 -3.62 -10.53 -5.29
N ILE A 48 -3.05 -9.52 -4.63
CA ILE A 48 -1.93 -9.70 -3.69
C ILE A 48 -2.34 -10.58 -2.50
N ALA A 49 -3.51 -10.33 -1.92
CA ALA A 49 -4.04 -11.11 -0.80
C ALA A 49 -4.27 -12.58 -1.17
N SER A 50 -4.78 -12.86 -2.37
CA SER A 50 -5.00 -14.23 -2.85
C SER A 50 -3.71 -15.05 -2.97
N GLN A 51 -2.56 -14.37 -3.08
CA GLN A 51 -1.22 -14.97 -3.16
C GLN A 51 -0.52 -14.98 -1.80
N GLY A 52 -1.23 -14.68 -0.71
CA GLY A 52 -0.70 -14.65 0.65
C GLY A 52 0.07 -13.36 1.02
N GLY A 53 0.16 -12.39 0.09
CA GLY A 53 0.77 -11.10 0.36
C GLY A 53 -0.18 -10.14 1.08
N PHE A 54 0.36 -9.10 1.70
CA PHE A 54 -0.41 -8.03 2.31
C PHE A 54 -0.10 -6.71 1.63
N ALA A 55 -1.13 -5.91 1.32
CA ALA A 55 -0.98 -4.60 0.69
C ALA A 55 -1.74 -3.53 1.47
N TRP A 56 -1.00 -2.53 1.96
CA TRP A 56 -1.54 -1.37 2.67
C TRP A 56 -1.47 -0.13 1.81
N ARG A 57 -2.51 0.71 1.92
CA ARG A 57 -2.52 2.02 1.28
C ARG A 57 -1.54 2.96 1.97
N ASN A 58 -0.65 3.57 1.20
CA ASN A 58 0.28 4.59 1.63
C ASN A 58 -0.31 5.98 1.36
N ASN A 59 -0.85 6.61 2.40
CA ASN A 59 -1.37 7.98 2.28
C ASN A 59 -0.22 8.97 2.42
N VAL A 60 0.50 9.25 1.34
CA VAL A 60 1.54 10.30 1.34
C VAL A 60 0.90 11.68 1.35
N GLY A 61 1.20 12.50 2.35
CA GLY A 61 0.64 13.85 2.45
C GLY A 61 1.25 14.71 3.55
N ALA A 62 0.71 15.92 3.70
CA ALA A 62 1.12 16.86 4.74
C ALA A 62 -0.08 17.65 5.26
N THR A 63 -0.08 17.96 6.56
CA THR A 63 -1.09 18.86 7.12
C THR A 63 -0.89 20.27 6.56
N LYS A 64 -1.97 21.07 6.54
CA LYS A 64 -1.90 22.46 6.09
C LYS A 64 -1.01 23.27 7.04
N ALA A 65 -0.05 23.99 6.46
CA ALA A 65 0.82 24.92 7.19
C ALA A 65 0.06 26.19 7.61
N LYS A 66 -0.95 26.60 6.84
CA LYS A 66 -1.84 27.72 7.14
C LYS A 66 -3.29 27.28 7.01
N GLU A 67 -4.07 27.52 8.06
CA GLU A 67 -5.48 27.15 8.10
C GLU A 67 -6.33 28.36 8.51
N PRO A 68 -7.29 28.79 7.69
CA PRO A 68 -8.25 29.80 8.10
C PRO A 68 -9.21 29.20 9.13
N CYS A 69 -9.29 29.83 10.29
CA CYS A 69 -10.11 29.43 11.41
C CYS A 69 -11.12 30.54 11.75
N GLN A 70 -12.23 30.13 12.36
CA GLN A 70 -13.23 31.04 12.90
C GLN A 70 -13.46 30.69 14.36
N CYS A 71 -13.39 31.68 15.25
CA CYS A 71 -13.72 31.48 16.66
C CYS A 71 -15.21 31.10 16.77
N PRO A 72 -15.56 29.94 17.37
CA PRO A 72 -16.95 29.52 17.48
C PRO A 72 -17.76 30.39 18.44
N ALA A 73 -17.11 31.10 19.37
CA ALA A 73 -17.79 31.94 20.35
C ALA A 73 -18.13 33.35 19.83
N CYS A 74 -17.23 33.98 19.07
CA CYS A 74 -17.39 35.38 18.64
C CYS A 74 -17.33 35.59 17.12
N GLY A 75 -17.12 34.54 16.33
CA GLY A 75 -17.08 34.62 14.88
C GLY A 75 -15.82 35.28 14.30
N PHE A 76 -14.85 35.68 15.13
CA PHE A 76 -13.58 36.27 14.69
C PHE A 76 -12.80 35.32 13.80
N ARG A 77 -12.38 35.80 12.62
CA ARG A 77 -11.59 35.02 11.66
C ARG A 77 -10.11 35.26 11.90
N PHE A 78 -9.34 34.19 11.97
CA PHE A 78 -7.89 34.23 12.13
C PHE A 78 -7.24 33.11 11.31
N THR A 79 -5.94 33.21 11.04
CA THR A 79 -5.19 32.15 10.37
C THR A 79 -4.30 31.46 11.39
N LEU A 80 -4.47 30.15 11.54
CA LEU A 80 -3.57 29.34 12.33
C LEU A 80 -2.38 28.92 11.46
N GLU A 81 -1.18 29.35 11.85
CA GLU A 81 0.07 28.95 11.20
C GLU A 81 0.79 27.91 12.05
N ARG A 82 1.21 26.81 11.43
CA ARG A 82 1.89 25.69 12.09
C ARG A 82 2.85 24.99 11.14
N GLN A 83 3.85 24.30 11.69
CA GLN A 83 4.72 23.45 10.88
C GLN A 83 3.90 22.28 10.31
N PRO A 84 3.99 22.00 9.00
CA PRO A 84 3.25 20.90 8.39
C PRO A 84 3.80 19.56 8.90
N ILE A 85 2.91 18.71 9.37
CA ILE A 85 3.21 17.33 9.74
C ILE A 85 3.08 16.49 8.48
N ARG A 86 4.16 15.80 8.11
CA ARG A 86 4.21 14.91 6.96
C ARG A 86 3.89 13.48 7.39
N TYR A 87 3.15 12.77 6.54
CA TYR A 87 2.75 11.39 6.77
C TYR A 87 2.88 10.58 5.47
N GLY A 88 2.99 9.26 5.61
CA GLY A 88 3.32 8.33 4.54
C GLY A 88 4.82 7.99 4.47
N VAL A 89 5.13 6.85 3.86
CA VAL A 89 6.49 6.31 3.81
C VAL A 89 7.41 7.23 3.00
N ALA A 90 8.63 7.45 3.47
CA ALA A 90 9.67 8.23 2.78
C ALA A 90 9.29 9.69 2.41
N ASN A 91 8.31 10.29 3.09
CA ASN A 91 7.87 11.66 2.86
C ASN A 91 8.59 12.67 3.77
N GLU A 92 9.89 12.90 3.52
CA GLU A 92 10.71 13.77 4.36
C GLU A 92 10.54 15.27 4.02
N SER A 93 10.49 15.61 2.72
CA SER A 93 10.35 16.99 2.26
C SER A 93 9.64 17.08 0.91
N ALA A 94 9.14 18.28 0.56
CA ALA A 94 8.51 18.51 -0.76
C ALA A 94 9.51 18.33 -1.90
N GLN A 95 10.73 18.88 -1.75
CA GLN A 95 11.81 18.76 -2.72
C GLN A 95 12.25 17.30 -2.92
N LEU A 96 12.28 16.50 -1.85
CA LEU A 96 12.59 15.07 -1.97
C LEU A 96 11.47 14.33 -2.70
N ASN A 97 10.20 14.60 -2.38
CA ASN A 97 9.06 13.96 -3.04
C ASN A 97 8.98 14.22 -4.55
N GLU A 98 9.49 15.37 -5.02
CA GLU A 98 9.59 15.65 -6.47
C GLU A 98 10.58 14.71 -7.17
N ARG A 99 11.63 14.28 -6.47
CA ARG A 99 12.69 13.40 -7.00
C ARG A 99 12.45 11.92 -6.70
N MET A 100 11.78 11.63 -5.60
CA MET A 100 11.53 10.27 -5.11
C MET A 100 10.22 10.26 -4.34
N LYS A 101 9.20 9.64 -4.92
CA LYS A 101 7.85 9.58 -4.35
C LYS A 101 7.47 8.13 -4.10
N SER A 102 7.21 7.80 -2.84
CA SER A 102 6.78 6.45 -2.46
C SER A 102 5.41 6.11 -3.07
N SER A 103 5.23 4.82 -3.38
CA SER A 103 4.06 4.37 -4.14
C SER A 103 2.77 4.29 -3.31
N ASP A 104 1.65 4.15 -4.00
CA ASP A 104 0.31 4.01 -3.41
C ASP A 104 0.14 2.81 -2.48
N LEU A 105 0.81 1.70 -2.77
CA LEU A 105 0.74 0.46 -2.00
C LEU A 105 2.11 0.05 -1.48
N ILE A 106 2.17 -0.25 -0.18
CA ILE A 106 3.31 -0.92 0.46
C ILE A 106 2.92 -2.37 0.74
N LEU A 107 3.83 -3.29 0.43
CA LEU A 107 3.58 -4.72 0.44
C LEU A 107 4.46 -5.40 1.48
N ALA A 108 3.87 -6.35 2.20
CA ALA A 108 4.61 -7.44 2.84
C ALA A 108 4.38 -8.71 2.03
N ILE A 109 5.46 -9.30 1.54
CA ILE A 109 5.42 -10.48 0.67
C ILE A 109 6.07 -11.63 1.42
N PRO A 110 5.30 -12.63 1.88
CA PRO A 110 5.90 -13.84 2.42
C PRO A 110 6.77 -14.50 1.35
N ARG A 111 8.03 -14.78 1.69
CA ARG A 111 8.95 -15.49 0.81
C ARG A 111 9.55 -16.67 1.55
N LEU A 112 9.40 -17.86 0.97
CA LEU A 112 10.19 -19.01 1.36
C LEU A 112 11.59 -18.83 0.78
N ILE A 113 12.61 -18.81 1.65
CA ILE A 113 14.00 -18.71 1.23
C ILE A 113 14.44 -20.04 0.61
N THR A 114 14.93 -20.00 -0.64
CA THR A 114 15.47 -21.17 -1.34
C THR A 114 17.00 -21.26 -1.21
N PRO A 115 17.62 -22.42 -1.48
CA PRO A 115 19.08 -22.54 -1.42
C PRO A 115 19.84 -21.53 -2.28
N GLU A 116 19.31 -21.15 -3.44
CA GLU A 116 19.91 -20.19 -4.37
C GLU A 116 19.91 -18.75 -3.82
N MET A 117 19.03 -18.47 -2.86
CA MET A 117 18.97 -17.18 -2.18
C MET A 117 19.98 -17.04 -1.04
N VAL A 118 20.60 -18.15 -0.60
CA VAL A 118 21.55 -18.14 0.51
C VAL A 118 22.81 -17.36 0.11
N GLY A 119 23.17 -16.37 0.93
CA GLY A 119 24.30 -15.47 0.64
C GLY A 119 23.94 -14.26 -0.23
N THR A 120 22.66 -14.08 -0.59
CA THR A 120 22.15 -12.88 -1.27
C THR A 120 21.45 -11.92 -0.30
N THR A 121 21.23 -10.68 -0.73
CA THR A 121 20.43 -9.69 0.01
C THR A 121 19.00 -9.68 -0.50
N ILE A 122 18.03 -9.84 0.41
CA ILE A 122 16.60 -9.75 0.11
C ILE A 122 15.98 -8.65 0.97
N ALA A 123 15.28 -7.71 0.34
CA ALA A 123 14.34 -6.86 1.06
C ALA A 123 12.96 -7.52 1.01
N GLN A 124 12.43 -7.97 2.16
CA GLN A 124 11.05 -8.47 2.28
C GLN A 124 10.04 -7.31 2.28
N PHE A 125 10.21 -6.38 1.36
CA PHE A 125 9.45 -5.16 1.21
C PHE A 125 9.06 -5.03 -0.25
N GLY A 126 7.80 -4.71 -0.51
CA GLY A 126 7.35 -4.39 -1.85
C GLY A 126 6.65 -3.05 -1.94
N SER A 127 6.61 -2.50 -3.15
CA SER A 127 5.92 -1.25 -3.44
C SER A 127 5.25 -1.30 -4.81
N VAL A 128 3.99 -0.90 -4.88
CA VAL A 128 3.24 -0.88 -6.15
C VAL A 128 2.61 0.49 -6.34
N GLU A 129 2.93 1.12 -7.47
CA GLU A 129 2.30 2.35 -7.93
C GLU A 129 1.14 1.97 -8.83
N THR A 130 -0.09 2.32 -8.41
CA THR A 130 -1.29 1.96 -9.15
C THR A 130 -1.53 3.00 -10.23
N LYS A 131 -1.92 2.56 -11.42
CA LYS A 131 -2.26 3.43 -12.54
C LYS A 131 -3.58 3.01 -13.15
N ARG A 132 -4.23 3.96 -13.82
CA ARG A 132 -5.40 3.68 -14.66
C ARG A 132 -5.08 2.65 -15.76
N ARG A 133 -6.12 1.96 -16.24
CA ARG A 133 -6.02 1.00 -17.34
C ARG A 133 -5.46 1.64 -18.62
N GLY A 134 -4.64 0.88 -19.34
CA GLY A 134 -3.99 1.37 -20.58
C GLY A 134 -2.95 2.46 -20.37
N TRP A 135 -2.58 2.78 -19.12
CA TRP A 135 -1.49 3.70 -18.83
C TRP A 135 -0.17 3.20 -19.40
N GLN A 136 0.62 4.15 -19.91
CA GLN A 136 1.97 3.93 -20.42
C GLN A 136 2.88 4.97 -19.78
N PHE A 137 4.08 4.54 -19.42
CA PHE A 137 5.08 5.43 -18.82
C PHE A 137 5.51 6.51 -19.80
N SER A 138 5.40 7.78 -19.37
CA SER A 138 5.80 8.95 -20.16
C SER A 138 7.05 9.63 -19.59
N GLY A 139 7.35 9.40 -18.30
CA GLY A 139 8.46 10.02 -17.58
C GLY A 139 8.23 11.49 -17.21
N LYS A 140 7.00 11.99 -17.38
CA LYS A 140 6.61 13.37 -17.07
C LYS A 140 6.00 13.48 -15.69
N ASP A 141 5.83 14.72 -15.22
CA ASP A 141 5.21 15.04 -13.94
C ASP A 141 5.83 14.26 -12.76
N GLN A 142 5.01 13.54 -12.01
CA GLN A 142 5.42 12.78 -10.83
C GLN A 142 5.98 11.39 -11.19
N GLU A 143 5.89 10.96 -12.46
CA GLU A 143 6.28 9.60 -12.87
C GLU A 143 7.78 9.36 -12.72
N ALA A 144 8.62 10.39 -12.93
CA ALA A 144 10.06 10.29 -12.71
C ALA A 144 10.39 9.99 -11.24
N GLY A 145 9.75 10.67 -10.30
CA GLY A 145 9.94 10.44 -8.86
C GLY A 145 9.40 9.07 -8.40
N GLN A 146 8.30 8.61 -9.00
CA GLN A 146 7.75 7.27 -8.74
C GLN A 146 8.67 6.18 -9.27
N MET A 147 9.20 6.34 -10.49
CA MET A 147 10.18 5.41 -11.06
C MET A 147 11.46 5.35 -10.22
N ALA A 148 11.95 6.49 -9.72
CA ALA A 148 13.13 6.52 -8.86
C ALA A 148 12.93 5.72 -7.57
N TRP A 149 11.76 5.84 -6.94
CA TRP A 149 11.39 5.05 -5.77
C TRP A 149 11.31 3.55 -6.07
N LEU A 150 10.57 3.17 -7.12
CA LEU A 150 10.44 1.75 -7.51
C LEU A 150 11.82 1.15 -7.85
N SER A 151 12.66 1.91 -8.55
CA SER A 151 14.03 1.50 -8.89
C SER A 151 14.90 1.28 -7.64
N LEU A 152 14.75 2.13 -6.62
CA LEU A 152 15.46 1.97 -5.34
C LEU A 152 15.03 0.66 -4.66
N VAL A 153 13.72 0.42 -4.54
CA VAL A 153 13.18 -0.79 -3.91
C VAL A 153 13.67 -2.05 -4.64
N ALA A 154 13.62 -2.07 -5.97
CA ALA A 154 14.13 -3.18 -6.76
C ALA A 154 15.65 -3.37 -6.57
N LYS A 155 16.43 -2.28 -6.55
CA LYS A 155 17.89 -2.32 -6.37
C LYS A 155 18.32 -2.97 -5.04
N ILE A 156 17.54 -2.78 -3.98
CA ILE A 156 17.82 -3.37 -2.65
C ILE A 156 17.25 -4.80 -2.49
N GLY A 157 16.73 -5.39 -3.57
CA GLY A 157 16.18 -6.75 -3.57
C GLY A 157 14.72 -6.84 -3.12
N GLY A 158 13.96 -5.75 -3.21
CA GLY A 158 12.52 -5.70 -2.96
C GLY A 158 11.69 -5.87 -4.24
N PHE A 159 10.38 -6.07 -4.08
CA PHE A 159 9.46 -6.15 -5.22
C PHE A 159 8.92 -4.75 -5.54
N ALA A 160 9.10 -4.28 -6.78
CA ALA A 160 8.58 -2.96 -7.14
C ALA A 160 8.13 -2.87 -8.59
N ARG A 161 6.94 -2.31 -8.83
CA ARG A 161 6.41 -2.07 -10.17
C ARG A 161 5.33 -1.00 -10.23
N PHE A 162 5.11 -0.49 -11.43
CA PHE A 162 3.82 0.08 -11.81
C PHE A 162 2.82 -1.05 -12.11
N ALA A 163 1.55 -0.84 -11.76
CA ALA A 163 0.49 -1.79 -12.07
C ALA A 163 -0.80 -1.07 -12.44
N SER A 164 -1.40 -1.47 -13.56
CA SER A 164 -2.73 -1.05 -14.00
C SER A 164 -3.73 -2.21 -14.06
N GLU A 165 -3.25 -3.43 -13.82
CA GLU A 165 -4.00 -4.69 -13.78
C GLU A 165 -3.38 -5.60 -12.71
N PRO A 166 -4.12 -6.62 -12.23
CA PRO A 166 -3.60 -7.68 -11.36
C PRO A 166 -2.33 -8.37 -11.91
N PHE A 167 -1.50 -8.89 -11.01
CA PHE A 167 -0.23 -9.54 -11.36
C PHE A 167 0.16 -10.60 -10.33
N GLU A 168 1.15 -11.42 -10.70
CA GLU A 168 1.77 -12.43 -9.84
C GLU A 168 3.00 -11.86 -9.09
N LEU A 169 3.18 -12.29 -7.83
CA LEU A 169 4.20 -11.82 -6.89
C LEU A 169 5.55 -12.55 -6.98
#